data_AF-A0A4V3RZS6-F1
#
_entry.id   AF-A0A4V3RZS6-F1
#
_cell.length_a   1.000
_cell.length_b   1.000
_cell.length_c   1.000
_cell.angle_alpha   90.00
_cell.angle_beta   90.00
_cell.angle_gamma   90.00
#
_symmetry.space_group_name_H-M   'P 1'
#
loop_
_entity.id
_entity.type
_entity.pdbx_description
1 polymer ?
#
loop_
_entity_poly.entity_id
_entity_poly.type
_entity_poly.pdbx_seq_one_letter_code
_entity_poly.pdbx_strand_id
1 'polypeptide(L)'
;MDLFEDIIFSGNDKIPYHNIVMSMLDNQWNHSFLETYRCIERLFPIIRLEAFYNVLGTELTLLQVSKEIEEKISWRPNEEAAIEQIFKDIDTTAIEHVKNSYKQVKGMGVAKWYYKEIRNSIAHYRAVHSPLNLKEKEWNILLQFNLRVIEQLYGKYRGKI
;
A
#
# COMPACT_ATOMS: atom_id res chain seq x y z
N MET A 1 -8.87 1.70 16.25
CA MET A 1 -8.09 0.85 17.17
C MET A 1 -8.34 -0.60 16.78
N ASP A 2 -9.62 -0.96 16.64
CA ASP A 2 -10.12 -2.30 16.26
C ASP A 2 -9.36 -2.94 15.07
N LEU A 3 -9.24 -2.28 13.93
CA LEU A 3 -8.59 -2.88 12.76
C LEU A 3 -7.07 -3.12 12.93
N PHE A 4 -6.39 -2.31 13.74
CA PHE A 4 -4.98 -2.55 14.06
C PHE A 4 -4.83 -3.80 14.93
N GLU A 5 -5.70 -3.93 15.94
CA GLU A 5 -5.75 -5.11 16.81
C GLU A 5 -6.09 -6.36 15.99
N ASP A 6 -7.09 -6.29 15.12
CA ASP A 6 -7.49 -7.39 14.24
C ASP A 6 -6.31 -7.87 13.39
N ILE A 7 -5.58 -6.96 12.75
CA ILE A 7 -4.39 -7.31 11.96
C ILE A 7 -3.30 -7.92 12.84
N ILE A 8 -3.05 -7.40 14.04
CA ILE A 8 -2.00 -7.91 14.93
C ILE A 8 -2.35 -9.32 15.44
N PHE A 9 -3.60 -9.59 15.79
CA PHE A 9 -4.02 -10.86 16.38
C PHE A 9 -4.37 -11.94 15.35
N SER A 10 -4.90 -11.55 14.19
CA SER A 10 -5.43 -12.50 13.19
C SER A 10 -4.80 -12.38 11.80
N GLY A 11 -3.92 -11.40 11.61
CA GLY A 11 -3.29 -11.12 10.33
C GLY A 11 -2.28 -12.18 9.90
N ASN A 12 -1.89 -12.08 8.64
CA ASN A 12 -0.91 -12.98 8.02
C ASN A 12 0.49 -12.83 8.64
N ASP A 13 1.17 -13.95 8.89
CA ASP A 13 2.52 -14.04 9.45
C ASP A 13 3.62 -13.38 8.59
N LYS A 14 3.31 -13.11 7.32
CA LYS A 14 4.17 -12.41 6.36
C LYS A 14 4.06 -10.88 6.44
N ILE A 15 3.07 -10.34 7.14
CA ILE A 15 2.92 -8.89 7.31
C ILE A 15 4.13 -8.35 8.10
N PRO A 16 4.77 -7.26 7.66
CA PRO A 16 5.80 -6.58 8.42
C PRO A 16 5.24 -5.91 9.69
N TYR A 17 4.98 -6.69 10.75
CA TYR A 17 4.36 -6.19 11.98
C TYR A 17 5.14 -5.06 12.65
N HIS A 18 6.46 -4.97 12.44
CA HIS A 18 7.24 -3.83 12.90
C HIS A 18 6.70 -2.49 12.34
N ASN A 19 6.34 -2.41 11.06
CA ASN A 19 5.74 -1.20 10.48
C ASN A 19 4.34 -0.95 11.03
N ILE A 20 3.55 -2.00 11.26
CA ILE A 20 2.21 -1.86 11.85
C ILE A 20 2.30 -1.27 13.26
N VAL A 21 3.20 -1.80 14.10
CA VAL A 21 3.43 -1.29 15.45
C VAL A 21 3.99 0.13 15.42
N MET A 22 4.97 0.43 14.57
CA MET A 22 5.50 1.79 14.44
C MET A 22 4.41 2.78 14.03
N SER A 23 3.54 2.40 13.08
CA SER A 23 2.41 3.22 12.68
C SER A 23 1.45 3.53 13.85
N MET A 24 1.28 2.61 14.80
CA MET A 24 0.42 2.82 15.97
C MET A 24 1.06 3.73 17.02
N LEU A 25 2.39 3.68 17.14
CA LEU A 25 3.15 4.44 18.12
C LEU A 25 3.53 5.85 17.62
N ASP A 26 3.44 6.08 16.32
CA ASP A 26 3.73 7.36 15.71
C ASP A 26 2.83 8.48 16.25
N ASN A 27 3.45 9.62 16.55
CA ASN A 27 2.77 10.81 17.03
C ASN A 27 2.25 11.73 15.91
N GLN A 28 2.55 11.41 14.65
CA GLN A 28 2.15 12.19 13.50
C GLN A 28 1.54 11.30 12.42
N TRP A 29 0.36 11.68 11.92
CA TRP A 29 -0.42 10.88 10.97
C TRP A 29 0.31 10.57 9.65
N ASN A 30 1.16 11.48 9.19
CA ASN A 30 1.98 11.27 7.99
C ASN A 30 3.03 10.17 8.19
N HIS A 31 3.58 10.01 9.40
CA HIS A 31 4.48 8.91 9.72
C HIS A 31 3.72 7.59 9.80
N SER A 32 2.57 7.56 10.49
CA SER A 32 1.69 6.39 10.50
C SER A 32 1.29 5.95 9.10
N PHE A 33 0.97 6.91 8.22
CA PHE A 33 0.68 6.62 6.82
C PHE A 33 1.89 6.01 6.11
N LEU A 34 3.09 6.57 6.31
CA LEU A 34 4.29 6.10 5.64
C LEU A 34 4.65 4.66 6.06
N GLU A 35 4.53 4.33 7.35
CA GLU A 35 4.80 2.98 7.84
C GLU A 35 3.81 1.96 7.26
N THR A 36 2.51 2.26 7.26
CA THR A 36 1.52 1.39 6.61
C THR A 36 1.71 1.32 5.09
N TYR A 37 2.08 2.41 4.43
CA TYR A 37 2.36 2.44 2.99
C TYR A 37 3.55 1.55 2.62
N ARG A 38 4.63 1.52 3.41
CA ARG A 38 5.80 0.65 3.16
C ARG A 38 5.43 -0.84 3.12
N CYS A 39 4.45 -1.28 3.92
CA CYS A 39 3.92 -2.64 3.84
C CYS A 39 3.32 -2.95 2.46
N ILE A 40 2.63 -1.98 1.87
CA ILE A 40 2.01 -2.08 0.54
C ILE A 40 3.10 -2.00 -0.56
N GLU A 41 4.03 -1.04 -0.44
CA GLU A 41 5.14 -0.82 -1.38
C GLU A 41 6.00 -2.07 -1.57
N ARG A 42 6.28 -2.80 -0.48
CA ARG A 42 7.00 -4.08 -0.51
C ARG A 42 6.37 -5.10 -1.49
N LEU A 43 5.06 -5.00 -1.74
CA LEU A 43 4.34 -5.92 -2.62
C LEU A 43 4.20 -5.43 -4.06
N PHE A 44 4.64 -4.21 -4.40
CA PHE A 44 4.56 -3.71 -5.78
C PHE A 44 5.24 -4.64 -6.80
N PRO A 45 6.46 -5.16 -6.55
CA PRO A 45 7.09 -6.05 -7.51
C PRO A 45 6.31 -7.36 -7.67
N ILE A 46 5.79 -7.89 -6.57
CA ILE A 46 5.03 -9.15 -6.53
C ILE A 46 3.79 -9.04 -7.44
N ILE A 47 3.04 -7.95 -7.32
CA ILE A 47 1.81 -7.72 -8.08
C ILE A 47 2.09 -7.58 -9.58
N ARG A 48 3.19 -6.90 -9.93
CA ARG A 48 3.58 -6.64 -11.31
C ARG A 48 4.22 -7.84 -11.99
N LEU A 49 4.94 -8.65 -11.22
CA LEU A 49 5.64 -9.82 -11.72
C LEU A 49 4.80 -11.09 -11.68
N GLU A 50 3.63 -11.10 -11.04
CA GLU A 50 2.80 -12.31 -10.88
C GLU A 50 2.52 -13.02 -12.21
N ALA A 51 2.08 -12.29 -13.24
CA ALA A 51 1.80 -12.88 -14.55
C ALA A 51 3.06 -13.47 -15.21
N PHE A 52 4.21 -12.79 -15.07
CA PHE A 52 5.49 -13.26 -15.59
C PHE A 52 6.00 -14.49 -14.82
N TYR A 53 5.90 -14.45 -13.50
CA TYR A 53 6.29 -15.52 -12.59
C TYR A 53 5.54 -16.82 -12.86
N ASN A 54 4.22 -16.75 -13.11
CA ASN A 54 3.42 -17.94 -13.41
C ASN A 54 3.89 -18.66 -14.69
N VAL A 55 4.59 -17.98 -15.59
CA VAL A 55 5.14 -18.56 -16.83
C VAL A 55 6.53 -19.15 -16.61
N LEU A 56 7.29 -18.66 -15.62
CA LEU A 56 8.68 -19.10 -15.38
C LEU A 56 8.78 -20.55 -14.91
N GLY A 57 7.76 -21.06 -14.19
CA GLY A 57 7.78 -22.42 -13.64
C GLY A 57 8.95 -22.67 -12.67
N THR A 58 9.45 -21.62 -12.01
CA THR A 58 10.58 -21.70 -11.09
C THR A 58 10.18 -22.21 -9.70
N GLU A 59 11.11 -22.86 -9.01
CA GLU A 59 10.96 -23.25 -7.60
C GLU A 59 11.18 -22.09 -6.63
N LEU A 60 11.77 -20.98 -7.09
CA LEU A 60 11.95 -19.78 -6.29
C LEU A 60 10.60 -19.14 -5.98
N THR A 61 10.46 -18.53 -4.80
CA THR A 61 9.28 -17.71 -4.50
C THR A 61 9.28 -16.43 -5.32
N LEU A 62 8.11 -15.84 -5.53
CA LEU A 62 7.99 -14.58 -6.27
C LEU A 62 8.78 -13.43 -5.62
N LEU A 63 8.90 -13.45 -4.29
CA LEU A 63 9.75 -12.52 -3.57
C LEU A 63 11.24 -12.71 -3.88
N GLN A 64 11.71 -13.95 -3.98
CA GLN A 64 13.10 -14.25 -4.38
C GLN A 64 13.36 -13.84 -5.82
N VAL A 65 12.43 -14.13 -6.74
CA VAL A 65 12.53 -13.70 -8.14
C VAL A 65 12.60 -12.17 -8.24
N SER A 66 11.74 -11.46 -7.49
CA SER A 66 11.79 -10.01 -7.42
C SER A 66 13.14 -9.48 -6.93
N LYS A 67 13.71 -10.12 -5.91
CA LYS A 67 15.02 -9.74 -5.38
C LYS A 67 16.12 -9.91 -6.44
N GLU A 68 16.16 -11.05 -7.11
CA GLU A 68 17.16 -11.31 -8.17
C GLU A 68 17.02 -10.31 -9.33
N ILE A 69 15.78 -9.99 -9.73
CA ILE A 69 15.53 -8.99 -10.78
C ILE A 69 16.07 -7.62 -10.38
N GLU A 70 15.82 -7.17 -9.15
CA GLU A 70 16.33 -5.89 -8.68
C GLU A 70 17.86 -5.89 -8.56
N GLU A 71 18.46 -6.96 -8.04
CA GLU A 71 19.92 -7.04 -7.85
C GLU A 71 20.68 -7.18 -9.17
N LYS A 72 20.16 -7.95 -10.14
CA LYS A 72 20.86 -8.24 -11.40
C LYS A 72 20.63 -7.20 -12.48
N ILE A 73 19.44 -6.63 -12.55
CA ILE A 73 19.07 -5.71 -13.64
C ILE A 73 18.50 -4.37 -13.16
N SER A 74 18.46 -4.14 -11.85
CA SER A 74 17.99 -2.87 -11.24
C SER A 74 16.58 -2.48 -11.67
N TRP A 75 15.76 -3.46 -12.07
CA TRP A 75 14.39 -3.20 -12.46
C TRP A 75 13.52 -3.03 -11.22
N ARG A 76 12.70 -1.98 -11.22
CA ARG A 76 11.69 -1.70 -10.20
C ARG A 76 10.35 -1.40 -10.87
N PRO A 77 9.22 -1.83 -10.28
CA PRO A 77 7.91 -1.51 -10.81
C PRO A 77 7.64 -0.01 -10.74
N ASN A 78 6.91 0.50 -11.73
CA ASN A 78 6.36 1.85 -11.63
C ASN A 78 5.28 1.88 -10.53
N GLU A 79 5.46 2.73 -9.53
CA GLU A 79 4.59 2.81 -8.35
C GLU A 79 3.16 3.19 -8.69
N GLU A 80 2.94 4.22 -9.52
CA GLU A 80 1.61 4.67 -9.94
C GLU A 80 0.82 3.52 -10.56
N ALA A 81 1.46 2.80 -11.47
CA ALA A 81 0.84 1.68 -12.16
C ALA A 81 0.66 0.44 -11.25
N ALA A 82 1.47 0.26 -10.20
CA ALA A 82 1.25 -0.78 -9.19
C ALA A 82 0.05 -0.44 -8.29
N ILE A 83 -0.07 0.81 -7.83
CA ILE A 83 -1.21 1.30 -7.04
C ILE A 83 -2.51 1.18 -7.83
N GLU A 84 -2.51 1.55 -9.11
CA GLU A 84 -3.67 1.36 -9.98
C GLU A 84 -4.12 -0.10 -10.08
N GLN A 85 -3.18 -1.04 -10.14
CA GLN A 85 -3.50 -2.47 -10.19
C GLN A 85 -4.01 -2.96 -8.84
N ILE A 86 -3.39 -2.57 -7.73
CA ILE A 86 -3.88 -2.89 -6.38
C ILE A 86 -5.32 -2.43 -6.23
N PHE A 87 -5.62 -1.17 -6.56
CA PHE A 87 -6.94 -0.60 -6.28
C PHE A 87 -8.04 -1.14 -7.20
N LYS A 88 -7.69 -1.87 -8.28
CA LYS A 88 -8.63 -2.66 -9.08
C LYS A 88 -8.97 -4.00 -8.42
N ASP A 89 -8.03 -4.58 -7.68
CA ASP A 89 -8.17 -5.89 -7.03
C ASP A 89 -8.75 -5.81 -5.62
N ILE A 90 -8.72 -4.62 -5.01
CA ILE A 90 -9.24 -4.38 -3.65
C ILE A 90 -10.75 -4.25 -3.63
N ASP A 91 -11.36 -4.66 -2.51
CA ASP A 91 -12.79 -4.56 -2.26
C ASP A 91 -13.37 -3.17 -2.62
N THR A 92 -14.44 -3.20 -3.41
CA THR A 92 -15.09 -2.01 -3.93
C THR A 92 -15.69 -1.14 -2.83
N THR A 93 -16.10 -1.73 -1.69
CA THR A 93 -16.67 -0.96 -0.57
C THR A 93 -15.63 -0.04 0.06
N ALA A 94 -14.39 -0.51 0.22
CA ALA A 94 -13.28 0.30 0.76
C ALA A 94 -12.93 1.46 -0.18
N ILE A 95 -12.87 1.19 -1.48
CA ILE A 95 -12.64 2.20 -2.53
C ILE A 95 -13.75 3.26 -2.53
N GLU A 96 -15.01 2.82 -2.43
CA GLU A 96 -16.16 3.71 -2.42
C GLU A 96 -16.23 4.55 -1.13
N HIS A 97 -15.83 3.98 0.01
CA HIS A 97 -15.71 4.72 1.25
C HIS A 97 -14.70 5.87 1.14
N VAL A 98 -13.54 5.64 0.52
CA VAL A 98 -12.55 6.69 0.25
C VAL A 98 -13.11 7.74 -0.71
N LYS A 99 -13.74 7.34 -1.82
CA LYS A 99 -14.35 8.29 -2.76
C LYS A 99 -15.37 9.23 -2.10
N ASN A 100 -16.19 8.70 -1.20
CA ASN A 100 -17.23 9.48 -0.53
C ASN A 100 -16.67 10.35 0.60
N SER A 101 -15.51 10.00 1.14
CA SER A 101 -14.87 10.73 2.24
C SER A 101 -14.01 11.91 1.76
N TYR A 102 -13.51 11.85 0.53
CA TYR A 102 -12.57 12.85 -0.02
C TYR A 102 -13.14 13.54 -1.25
N LYS A 103 -13.42 14.85 -1.13
CA LYS A 103 -13.97 15.64 -2.24
C LYS A 103 -13.04 15.67 -3.46
N GLN A 104 -11.73 15.68 -3.21
CA GLN A 104 -10.66 15.75 -4.20
C GLN A 104 -10.63 14.52 -5.13
N VAL A 105 -11.10 13.37 -4.63
CA VAL A 105 -11.11 12.11 -5.41
C VAL A 105 -12.08 12.18 -6.60
N LYS A 106 -13.15 12.98 -6.50
CA LYS A 106 -14.22 13.07 -7.53
C LYS A 106 -13.72 13.50 -8.91
N GLY A 107 -12.57 14.16 -9.00
CA GLY A 107 -12.02 14.67 -10.27
C GLY A 107 -10.94 13.80 -10.93
N MET A 108 -10.35 12.83 -10.24
CA MET A 108 -9.13 12.15 -10.74
C MET A 108 -9.05 10.63 -10.50
N GLY A 109 -9.99 10.06 -9.73
CA GLY A 109 -9.98 8.64 -9.34
C GLY A 109 -9.07 8.35 -8.15
N VAL A 110 -9.40 7.29 -7.39
CA VAL A 110 -8.78 7.00 -6.08
C VAL A 110 -7.29 6.71 -6.20
N ALA A 111 -6.88 5.87 -7.15
CA ALA A 111 -5.47 5.47 -7.31
C ALA A 111 -4.57 6.68 -7.64
N LYS A 112 -4.99 7.50 -8.61
CA LYS A 112 -4.28 8.69 -9.02
C LYS A 112 -4.21 9.73 -7.91
N TRP A 113 -5.31 9.94 -7.20
CA TRP A 113 -5.37 10.82 -6.02
C TRP A 113 -4.42 10.32 -4.91
N TYR A 114 -4.51 9.04 -4.57
CA TYR A 114 -3.69 8.43 -3.52
C TYR A 114 -2.19 8.56 -3.84
N TYR A 115 -1.79 8.29 -5.08
CA TYR A 115 -0.39 8.43 -5.48
C TYR A 115 0.07 9.90 -5.54
N LYS A 116 -0.65 10.75 -6.30
CA LYS A 116 -0.18 12.11 -6.60
C LYS A 116 -0.37 13.09 -5.45
N GLU A 117 -1.51 13.01 -4.77
CA GLU A 117 -1.89 13.99 -3.75
C GLU A 117 -1.48 13.55 -2.35
N ILE A 118 -1.59 12.25 -2.03
CA ILE A 118 -1.27 11.74 -0.70
C ILE A 118 0.19 11.28 -0.61
N ARG A 119 0.54 10.19 -1.30
CA ARG A 119 1.88 9.57 -1.20
C ARG A 119 2.98 10.56 -1.54
N ASN A 120 2.90 11.21 -2.70
CA ASN A 120 3.97 12.12 -3.13
C ASN A 120 4.10 13.33 -2.21
N SER A 121 3.00 13.88 -1.68
CA SER A 121 3.07 15.01 -0.75
C SER A 121 3.68 14.62 0.60
N ILE A 122 3.49 13.38 1.05
CA ILE A 122 4.08 12.87 2.30
C ILE A 122 5.56 12.51 2.09
N ALA A 123 5.88 11.83 1.00
CA ALA A 123 7.24 11.36 0.71
C ALA A 123 8.18 12.47 0.20
N HIS A 124 7.62 13.50 -0.46
CA HIS A 124 8.40 14.55 -1.09
C HIS A 124 7.98 15.92 -0.56
N TYR A 125 8.79 16.47 0.34
CA TYR A 125 8.66 17.85 0.82
C TYR A 125 9.16 18.85 -0.24
N ARG A 126 8.52 18.86 -1.43
CA ARG A 126 8.87 19.74 -2.55
C ARG A 126 7.93 20.94 -2.58
N ALA A 127 8.45 22.09 -3.00
CA ALA A 127 7.70 23.34 -3.11
C ALA A 127 6.48 23.29 -4.04
N VAL A 128 6.39 22.28 -4.92
CA VAL A 128 5.23 22.06 -5.81
C VAL A 128 4.07 21.36 -5.08
N HIS A 129 4.33 20.68 -3.96
CA HIS A 129 3.31 20.02 -3.17
C HIS A 129 2.87 20.93 -2.02
N SER A 130 1.57 21.25 -1.99
CA SER A 130 0.98 21.92 -0.82
C SER A 130 1.03 20.98 0.38
N PRO A 131 1.28 21.49 1.60
CA PRO A 131 1.17 20.68 2.80
C PRO A 131 -0.21 20.03 2.88
N LEU A 132 -0.24 18.72 3.16
CA LEU A 132 -1.50 18.01 3.35
C LEU A 132 -2.22 18.59 4.57
N ASN A 133 -3.39 19.18 4.33
CA ASN A 133 -4.27 19.67 5.38
C ASN A 133 -5.47 18.73 5.54
N LEU A 134 -5.18 17.52 6.02
CA LEU A 134 -6.20 16.52 6.34
C LEU A 134 -6.59 16.62 7.82
N LYS A 135 -7.88 16.50 8.09
CA LYS A 135 -8.42 16.38 9.44
C LYS A 135 -8.16 14.98 9.99
N GLU A 136 -8.21 14.85 11.31
CA GLU A 136 -8.08 13.57 12.01
C GLU A 136 -8.96 12.45 11.43
N LYS A 137 -10.24 12.76 11.16
CA LYS A 137 -11.17 11.79 10.56
C LYS A 137 -10.70 11.32 9.18
N GLU A 138 -10.16 12.21 8.38
CA GLU A 138 -9.63 11.88 7.05
C GLU A 138 -8.41 10.97 7.22
N TRP A 139 -7.43 11.34 8.04
CA TRP A 139 -6.28 10.49 8.33
C TRP A 139 -6.65 9.08 8.78
N ASN A 140 -7.62 8.96 9.69
CA ASN A 140 -8.09 7.66 10.16
C ASN A 140 -8.68 6.82 9.01
N ILE A 141 -9.42 7.43 8.08
CA ILE A 141 -9.95 6.73 6.89
C ILE A 141 -8.81 6.24 5.99
N LEU A 142 -7.76 7.05 5.79
CA LEU A 142 -6.59 6.63 4.99
C LEU A 142 -5.83 5.48 5.63
N LEU A 143 -5.61 5.53 6.94
CA LEU A 143 -4.93 4.45 7.66
C LEU A 143 -5.75 3.16 7.63
N GLN A 144 -7.06 3.24 7.90
CA GLN A 144 -7.94 2.08 7.79
C GLN A 144 -7.96 1.51 6.38
N PHE A 145 -7.94 2.37 5.37
CA PHE A 145 -7.84 1.93 3.99
C PHE A 145 -6.52 1.19 3.73
N ASN A 146 -5.37 1.75 4.15
CA ASN A 146 -4.08 1.07 4.03
C ASN A 146 -4.07 -0.30 4.72
N LEU A 147 -4.59 -0.37 5.95
CA LEU A 147 -4.66 -1.62 6.71
C LEU A 147 -5.50 -2.69 6.00
N ARG A 148 -6.66 -2.33 5.44
CA ARG A 148 -7.47 -3.25 4.62
C ARG A 148 -6.73 -3.72 3.38
N VAL A 149 -6.02 -2.81 2.71
CA VAL A 149 -5.19 -3.15 1.54
C VAL A 149 -4.08 -4.12 1.93
N ILE A 150 -3.40 -3.89 3.05
CA ILE A 150 -2.36 -4.78 3.58
C ILE A 150 -2.95 -6.16 3.85
N GLU A 151 -4.05 -6.26 4.60
CA GLU A 151 -4.68 -7.54 4.92
C GLU A 151 -5.04 -8.34 3.65
N GLN A 152 -5.68 -7.70 2.67
CA GLN A 152 -6.07 -8.34 1.41
C GLN A 152 -4.87 -8.77 0.58
N LEU A 153 -3.86 -7.91 0.42
CA LEU A 153 -2.69 -8.22 -0.40
C LEU A 153 -1.84 -9.33 0.21
N TYR A 154 -1.54 -9.24 1.51
CA TYR A 154 -0.76 -10.28 2.18
C TYR A 154 -1.56 -11.60 2.23
N GLY A 155 -2.88 -11.56 2.41
CA GLY A 155 -3.74 -12.74 2.25
C GLY A 155 -3.64 -13.37 0.86
N LYS A 156 -3.81 -12.58 -0.21
CA LYS A 156 -3.74 -13.02 -1.61
C LYS A 156 -2.38 -13.65 -1.96
N TYR A 157 -1.30 -13.04 -1.49
CA TYR A 157 0.07 -13.46 -1.86
C TYR A 157 0.74 -14.38 -0.84
N ARG A 158 0.02 -14.88 0.18
CA ARG A 158 0.58 -15.68 1.29
C ARG A 158 1.51 -16.81 0.86
N GLY A 159 1.13 -17.58 -0.16
CA GLY A 159 1.92 -18.71 -0.67
C GLY A 159 3.02 -18.33 -1.66
N LYS A 160 3.15 -17.04 -2.03
CA LYS A 160 4.07 -16.54 -3.05
C LYS A 160 5.20 -15.66 -2.47
N ILE A 161 5.12 -15.30 -1.18
CA ILE A 161 6.05 -14.40 -0.49
C ILE A 161 6.76 -15.06 0.70
#